data_AF-A0A2K8LZE3-F1
#
_entry.id   AF-A0A2K8LZE3-F1
#
_cell.length_a   1.000
_cell.length_b   1.000
_cell.length_c   1.000
_cell.angle_alpha   90.00
_cell.angle_beta   90.00
_cell.angle_gamma   90.00
#
_symmetry.space_group_name_H-M   'P 1'
#
loop_
_entity.id
_entity.type
_entity.pdbx_description
1 polymer ?
#
loop_
_entity_poly.entity_id
_entity_poly.type
_entity_poly.pdbx_seq_one_letter_code
_entity_poly.pdbx_strand_id
1 'polypeptide(L)'
;MVVTDDWFEYDGELGETERRFAEALRARAAHWRASPLESRLDPPDAELPLIASLDLTDPVAGGIFLTVGVHVDGWTVRGDEVHNQLFTLPDEPTVLAFTATGGPEELAAHAADWFEAILRRPIVRCEWTLTRDLYLFADTGEIVGGSGRFCSPGQLDRLAATGRLDGGRWVDARGFRQPDFVTRVR
;
A
#
# COMPACT_ATOMS: atom_id res chain seq x y z
N MET A 1 -18.57 15.75 -16.37
CA MET A 1 -18.38 14.96 -15.14
C MET A 1 -17.35 15.72 -14.33
N VAL A 2 -17.75 16.31 -13.21
CA VAL A 2 -16.81 16.98 -12.30
C VAL A 2 -16.19 15.83 -11.51
N VAL A 3 -14.92 15.52 -11.77
CA VAL A 3 -14.14 14.67 -10.87
C VAL A 3 -13.95 15.53 -9.63
N THR A 4 -14.58 15.15 -8.54
CA THR A 4 -14.27 15.71 -7.23
C THR A 4 -12.90 15.15 -6.83
N ASP A 5 -11.98 15.99 -6.36
CA ASP A 5 -10.72 15.48 -5.79
C ASP A 5 -10.98 15.11 -4.31
N ASP A 6 -11.91 14.18 -4.06
CA ASP A 6 -12.25 13.75 -2.70
C ASP A 6 -11.52 12.46 -2.32
N TRP A 7 -11.31 12.27 -1.03
CA TRP A 7 -10.69 11.05 -0.51
C TRP A 7 -11.66 9.88 -0.62
N PHE A 8 -11.14 8.70 -0.97
CA PHE A 8 -11.89 7.45 -0.95
C PHE A 8 -13.19 7.54 -1.77
N GLU A 9 -13.11 8.05 -3.00
CA GLU A 9 -14.28 8.10 -3.90
C GLU A 9 -14.82 6.69 -4.18
N TYR A 10 -16.14 6.61 -4.37
CA TYR A 10 -16.83 5.37 -4.73
C TYR A 10 -17.98 5.65 -5.69
N ASP A 11 -18.28 4.66 -6.52
CA ASP A 11 -19.50 4.58 -7.31
C ASP A 11 -20.43 3.53 -6.68
N GLY A 12 -21.70 3.86 -6.50
CA GLY A 12 -22.71 2.94 -5.96
C GLY A 12 -23.32 3.39 -4.64
N GLU A 13 -23.94 2.45 -3.93
CA GLU A 13 -24.64 2.71 -2.67
C GLU A 13 -23.89 2.08 -1.49
N LEU A 14 -23.83 2.83 -0.39
CA LEU A 14 -23.33 2.35 0.90
C LEU A 14 -24.48 2.22 1.88
N GLY A 15 -24.45 1.17 2.69
CA GLY A 15 -25.31 1.09 3.87
C GLY A 15 -24.87 2.10 4.93
N GLU A 16 -25.67 2.21 5.99
CA GLU A 16 -25.42 3.19 7.05
C GLU A 16 -24.08 2.97 7.76
N THR A 17 -23.71 1.71 7.99
CA THR A 17 -22.45 1.33 8.62
C THR A 17 -21.26 1.71 7.74
N GLU A 18 -21.29 1.35 6.46
CA GLU A 18 -20.22 1.63 5.50
C GLU A 18 -20.07 3.14 5.27
N ARG A 19 -21.18 3.87 5.20
CA ARG A 19 -21.19 5.34 5.06
C ARG A 19 -20.52 6.02 6.25
N ARG A 20 -20.86 5.61 7.49
CA ARG A 20 -20.24 6.15 8.71
C ARG A 20 -18.74 5.88 8.76
N PHE A 21 -18.32 4.68 8.36
CA PHE A 21 -16.91 4.35 8.20
C PHE A 21 -16.22 5.27 7.17
N ALA A 22 -16.80 5.39 5.97
CA ALA A 22 -16.24 6.18 4.88
C ALA A 22 -16.10 7.67 5.25
N GLU A 23 -17.12 8.26 5.86
CA GLU A 23 -17.10 9.67 6.31
C GLU A 23 -16.02 9.91 7.37
N ALA A 24 -15.91 9.02 8.36
CA ALA A 24 -14.89 9.11 9.40
C ALA A 24 -13.48 8.96 8.81
N LEU A 25 -13.28 8.02 7.88
CA LEU A 25 -11.99 7.81 7.22
C LEU A 25 -11.59 9.02 6.36
N ARG A 26 -12.52 9.57 5.57
CA ARG A 26 -12.30 10.79 4.76
C ARG A 26 -11.90 11.99 5.62
N ALA A 27 -12.57 12.20 6.76
CA ALA A 27 -12.25 13.29 7.67
C ALA A 27 -10.81 13.22 8.20
N ARG A 28 -10.29 12.01 8.41
CA ARG A 28 -8.87 11.79 8.77
C ARG A 28 -7.97 12.04 7.57
N ALA A 29 -8.33 11.48 6.42
CA ALA A 29 -7.54 11.53 5.19
C ALA A 29 -7.33 12.94 4.62
N ALA A 30 -8.26 13.86 4.88
CA ALA A 30 -8.14 15.29 4.52
C ALA A 30 -6.83 15.96 4.99
N HIS A 31 -6.13 15.38 5.97
CA HIS A 31 -4.87 15.89 6.51
C HIS A 31 -3.63 15.10 6.05
N TRP A 32 -3.80 14.10 5.19
CA TRP A 32 -2.70 13.24 4.74
C TRP A 32 -1.81 13.95 3.73
N ARG A 33 -0.53 13.58 3.73
CA ARG A 33 0.46 14.02 2.75
C ARG A 33 0.53 13.05 1.58
N ALA A 34 -0.60 12.84 0.92
CA ALA A 34 -0.77 12.01 -0.28
C ALA A 34 -1.88 12.64 -1.14
N SER A 35 -2.07 12.14 -2.36
CA SER A 35 -3.10 12.65 -3.26
C SER A 35 -4.44 11.91 -3.01
N PRO A 36 -5.59 12.61 -2.95
CA PRO A 36 -6.90 11.95 -2.91
C PRO A 36 -7.13 11.00 -4.09
N LEU A 37 -6.55 11.33 -5.25
CA LEU A 37 -6.62 10.52 -6.47
C LEU A 37 -5.91 9.15 -6.35
N GLU A 38 -5.09 8.97 -5.32
CA GLU A 38 -4.45 7.68 -5.02
C GLU A 38 -5.32 6.81 -4.12
N SER A 39 -6.50 7.28 -3.70
CA SER A 39 -7.38 6.56 -2.80
C SER A 39 -8.70 6.19 -3.46
N ARG A 40 -9.25 5.06 -3.05
CA ARG A 40 -10.53 4.56 -3.58
C ARG A 40 -11.29 3.80 -2.51
N LEU A 41 -12.61 3.88 -2.58
CA LEU A 41 -13.52 3.02 -1.83
C LEU A 41 -14.34 2.19 -2.81
N ASP A 42 -14.40 0.89 -2.57
CA ASP A 42 -15.23 -0.05 -3.31
C ASP A 42 -16.36 -0.53 -2.40
N PRO A 43 -17.62 -0.19 -2.72
CA PRO A 43 -18.78 -0.68 -1.97
C PRO A 43 -18.80 -2.21 -1.90
N PRO A 44 -19.37 -2.79 -0.82
CA PRO A 44 -19.48 -4.23 -0.70
C PRO A 44 -20.34 -4.82 -1.82
N ASP A 45 -19.96 -6.01 -2.30
CA ASP A 45 -20.75 -6.78 -3.26
C ASP A 45 -21.01 -8.21 -2.76
N ALA A 46 -21.39 -9.12 -3.66
CA ALA A 46 -21.71 -10.49 -3.29
C ALA A 46 -20.48 -11.33 -2.88
N GLU A 47 -19.28 -10.94 -3.30
CA GLU A 47 -18.03 -11.68 -3.14
C GLU A 47 -17.04 -10.96 -2.23
N LEU A 48 -17.09 -9.63 -2.16
CA LEU A 48 -16.14 -8.81 -1.44
C LEU A 48 -16.82 -7.89 -0.40
N PRO A 49 -16.18 -7.72 0.79
CA PRO A 49 -16.61 -6.73 1.76
C PRO A 49 -16.35 -5.31 1.24
N LEU A 50 -16.70 -4.29 2.02
CA LEU A 50 -16.28 -2.91 1.72
C LEU A 50 -14.75 -2.84 1.70
N ILE A 51 -14.17 -2.23 0.66
CA ILE A 51 -12.72 -2.05 0.55
C ILE A 51 -12.39 -0.57 0.51
N ALA A 52 -11.46 -0.12 1.37
CA ALA A 52 -10.80 1.17 1.20
C ALA A 52 -9.34 0.92 0.85
N SER A 53 -8.86 1.49 -0.25
CA SER A 53 -7.50 1.27 -0.76
C SER A 53 -6.77 2.59 -1.00
N LEU A 54 -5.45 2.52 -0.96
CA LEU A 54 -4.53 3.62 -1.17
C LEU A 54 -3.31 3.12 -1.96
N ASP A 55 -3.07 3.75 -3.10
CA ASP A 55 -1.88 3.57 -3.90
C ASP A 55 -0.73 4.45 -3.37
N LEU A 56 0.46 3.87 -3.33
CA LEU A 56 1.69 4.61 -3.14
C LEU A 56 2.39 4.70 -4.50
N THR A 57 2.55 5.92 -4.99
CA THR A 57 3.16 6.19 -6.29
C THR A 57 4.56 6.80 -6.17
N ASP A 58 5.40 6.52 -7.16
CA ASP A 58 6.63 7.27 -7.38
C ASP A 58 6.29 8.53 -8.20
N PRO A 59 6.36 9.74 -7.63
CA PRO A 59 5.99 10.97 -8.34
C PRO A 59 6.95 11.34 -9.47
N VAL A 60 8.14 10.76 -9.50
CA VAL A 60 9.16 11.00 -10.55
C VAL A 60 9.05 9.97 -11.66
N ALA A 61 8.90 8.67 -11.33
CA ALA A 61 8.74 7.61 -12.33
C ALA A 61 7.30 7.48 -12.85
N GLY A 62 6.31 7.97 -12.12
CA GLY A 62 4.90 7.97 -12.52
C GLY A 62 4.22 6.60 -12.42
N GLY A 63 4.56 5.77 -11.44
CA GLY A 63 4.00 4.42 -11.28
C GLY A 63 3.62 4.07 -9.84
N ILE A 64 2.58 3.26 -9.69
CA ILE A 64 2.20 2.64 -8.41
C ILE A 64 3.21 1.54 -8.10
N PHE A 65 3.85 1.62 -6.94
CA PHE A 65 4.76 0.56 -6.49
C PHE A 65 4.17 -0.30 -5.38
N LEU A 66 3.17 0.19 -4.64
CA LEU A 66 2.47 -0.56 -3.60
C LEU A 66 1.02 -0.10 -3.55
N THR A 67 0.08 -1.03 -3.47
CA THR A 67 -1.32 -0.75 -3.12
C THR A 67 -1.60 -1.40 -1.78
N VAL A 68 -2.07 -0.61 -0.82
CA VAL A 68 -2.50 -1.09 0.49
C VAL A 68 -3.99 -0.86 0.66
N GLY A 69 -4.66 -1.73 1.40
CA GLY A 69 -6.09 -1.58 1.59
C GLY A 69 -6.59 -2.26 2.83
N VAL A 70 -7.81 -1.89 3.22
CA VAL A 70 -8.55 -2.49 4.31
C VAL A 70 -9.85 -3.08 3.80
N HIS A 71 -10.16 -4.28 4.26
CA HIS A 71 -11.45 -4.95 4.11
C HIS A 71 -12.26 -4.74 5.39
N VAL A 72 -13.46 -4.18 5.27
CA VAL A 72 -14.37 -3.93 6.38
C VAL A 72 -15.55 -4.89 6.27
N ASP A 73 -15.58 -5.87 7.16
CA ASP A 73 -16.64 -6.89 7.24
C ASP A 73 -17.36 -6.77 8.57
N GLY A 74 -18.53 -6.13 8.54
CA GLY A 74 -19.35 -5.84 9.71
C GLY A 74 -18.62 -4.99 10.75
N TRP A 75 -18.20 -5.64 11.83
CA TRP A 75 -17.53 -4.99 12.98
C TRP A 75 -16.02 -5.26 13.03
N THR A 76 -15.45 -5.75 11.92
CA THR A 76 -14.03 -6.09 11.81
C THR A 76 -13.42 -5.37 10.62
N VAL A 77 -12.19 -4.89 10.80
CA VAL A 77 -11.35 -4.40 9.71
C VAL A 77 -10.07 -5.24 9.64
N ARG A 78 -9.69 -5.63 8.42
CA ARG A 78 -8.42 -6.29 8.12
C ARG A 78 -7.70 -5.47 7.08
N GLY A 79 -6.47 -5.05 7.36
CA GLY A 79 -5.65 -4.34 6.37
C GLY A 79 -4.37 -5.05 6.06
N ASP A 80 -3.93 -4.93 4.82
CA ASP A 80 -2.66 -5.45 4.31
C ASP A 80 -2.31 -4.79 2.96
N GLU A 81 -1.23 -5.25 2.33
CA GLU A 81 -1.06 -5.11 0.89
C GLU A 81 -2.26 -5.75 0.16
N VAL A 82 -2.76 -5.08 -0.88
CA VAL A 82 -3.84 -5.61 -1.71
C VAL A 82 -3.36 -5.77 -3.14
N HIS A 83 -3.84 -6.81 -3.82
CA HIS A 83 -3.57 -6.96 -5.24
C HIS A 83 -4.17 -5.78 -6.01
N ASN A 84 -3.36 -5.00 -6.72
CA ASN A 84 -3.75 -3.77 -7.43
C ASN A 84 -4.80 -3.92 -8.58
N GLN A 85 -5.40 -5.09 -8.74
CA GLN A 85 -6.44 -5.38 -9.72
C GLN A 85 -7.62 -6.13 -9.10
N LEU A 86 -7.32 -7.10 -8.24
CA LEU A 86 -8.33 -7.92 -7.56
C LEU A 86 -8.78 -7.31 -6.22
N PHE A 87 -7.98 -6.42 -5.66
CA PHE A 87 -8.17 -5.79 -4.33
C PHE A 87 -8.35 -6.80 -3.20
N THR A 88 -7.95 -8.05 -3.40
CA THR A 88 -7.94 -9.10 -2.39
C THR A 88 -6.72 -8.97 -1.49
N LEU A 89 -6.92 -9.26 -0.21
CA LEU A 89 -5.82 -9.50 0.72
C LEU A 89 -5.09 -10.80 0.36
N PRO A 90 -3.79 -10.92 0.67
CA PRO A 90 -3.03 -12.16 0.44
C PRO A 90 -3.51 -13.29 1.35
N ASP A 91 -3.28 -14.54 0.89
CA ASP A 91 -3.59 -15.74 1.67
C ASP A 91 -2.75 -15.82 2.96
N GLU A 92 -1.48 -15.39 2.87
CA GLU A 92 -0.56 -15.26 4.01
C GLU A 92 -0.37 -13.77 4.35
N PRO A 93 -0.58 -13.36 5.61
CA PRO A 93 -0.44 -11.95 6.00
C PRO A 93 0.98 -11.43 5.76
N THR A 94 1.10 -10.21 5.22
CA THR A 94 2.41 -9.56 5.10
C THR A 94 2.82 -8.91 6.42
N VAL A 95 4.00 -8.28 6.42
CA VAL A 95 4.48 -7.44 7.53
C VAL A 95 3.61 -6.19 7.77
N LEU A 96 2.77 -5.82 6.81
CA LEU A 96 1.82 -4.71 6.92
C LEU A 96 0.48 -5.14 7.51
N ALA A 97 0.24 -6.44 7.68
CA ALA A 97 -1.04 -6.95 8.12
C ALA A 97 -1.47 -6.37 9.47
N PHE A 98 -2.73 -5.94 9.56
CA PHE A 98 -3.36 -5.59 10.83
C PHE A 98 -4.81 -6.07 10.87
N THR A 99 -5.34 -6.20 12.08
CA THR A 99 -6.76 -6.51 12.31
C THR A 99 -7.25 -5.74 13.53
N ALA A 100 -8.45 -5.18 13.44
CA ALA A 100 -9.12 -4.54 14.55
C ALA A 100 -10.63 -4.82 14.52
N THR A 101 -11.29 -4.63 15.65
CA THR A 101 -12.74 -4.77 15.80
C THR A 101 -13.31 -3.56 16.52
N GLY A 102 -14.51 -3.13 16.17
CA GLY A 102 -15.13 -1.95 16.76
C GLY A 102 -16.31 -1.43 15.95
N GLY A 103 -16.87 -0.30 16.39
CA GLY A 103 -17.88 0.43 15.63
C GLY A 103 -17.32 1.09 14.37
N PRO A 104 -18.18 1.53 13.42
CA PRO A 104 -17.72 2.09 12.14
C PRO A 104 -16.67 3.20 12.27
N GLU A 105 -16.86 4.13 13.20
CA GLU A 105 -15.90 5.21 13.45
C GLU A 105 -14.60 4.73 14.10
N GLU A 106 -14.66 3.72 14.96
CA GLU A 106 -13.48 3.12 15.58
C GLU A 106 -12.67 2.34 14.54
N LEU A 107 -13.34 1.57 13.67
CA LEU A 107 -12.71 0.89 12.54
C LEU A 107 -12.06 1.89 11.59
N ALA A 108 -12.73 3.01 11.29
CA ALA A 108 -12.18 4.08 10.47
C ALA A 108 -10.95 4.73 11.12
N ALA A 109 -10.96 4.92 12.44
CA ALA A 109 -9.80 5.42 13.18
C ALA A 109 -8.62 4.43 13.11
N HIS A 110 -8.85 3.14 13.33
CA HIS A 110 -7.82 2.11 13.21
C HIS A 110 -7.24 2.02 11.79
N ALA A 111 -8.09 2.02 10.77
CA ALA A 111 -7.66 2.05 9.38
C ALA A 111 -6.86 3.31 9.06
N ALA A 112 -7.31 4.48 9.51
CA ALA A 112 -6.62 5.74 9.28
C ALA A 112 -5.24 5.75 9.93
N ASP A 113 -5.12 5.33 11.19
CA ASP A 113 -3.84 5.28 11.90
C ASP A 113 -2.86 4.32 11.22
N TRP A 114 -3.36 3.20 10.68
CA TRP A 114 -2.58 2.26 9.90
C TRP A 114 -2.09 2.84 8.55
N PHE A 115 -2.99 3.45 7.76
CA PHE A 115 -2.60 4.15 6.53
C PHE A 115 -1.58 5.26 6.81
N GLU A 116 -1.80 6.07 7.85
CA GLU A 116 -0.87 7.13 8.26
C GLU A 116 0.49 6.57 8.67
N ALA A 117 0.54 5.43 9.35
CA ALA A 117 1.79 4.78 9.71
C ALA A 117 2.57 4.39 8.45
N ILE A 118 1.92 3.76 7.47
CA ILE A 118 2.52 3.40 6.17
C ILE A 118 2.98 4.65 5.43
N LEU A 119 2.15 5.70 5.36
CA LEU A 119 2.48 6.95 4.70
C LEU A 119 3.66 7.68 5.36
N ARG A 120 3.96 7.45 6.63
CA ARG A 120 5.12 8.05 7.30
C ARG A 120 6.42 7.29 7.05
N ARG A 121 6.36 6.05 6.53
CA ARG A 121 7.56 5.24 6.31
C ARG A 121 8.37 5.81 5.14
N PRO A 122 9.67 6.05 5.32
CA PRO A 122 10.54 6.52 4.24
C PRO A 122 10.72 5.40 3.20
N ILE A 123 10.70 5.76 1.91
CA ILE A 123 10.89 4.79 0.81
C ILE A 123 12.05 5.23 -0.07
N VAL A 124 12.87 4.25 -0.44
CA VAL A 124 13.95 4.43 -1.42
C VAL A 124 13.70 3.55 -2.63
N ARG A 125 14.04 4.07 -3.81
CA ARG A 125 14.13 3.33 -5.06
C ARG A 125 15.59 2.97 -5.29
N CYS A 126 15.87 1.68 -5.39
CA CYS A 126 17.18 1.14 -5.75
C CYS A 126 17.16 0.71 -7.22
N GLU A 127 18.05 1.28 -8.02
CA GLU A 127 18.07 1.05 -9.46
C GLU A 127 19.36 0.34 -9.89
N TRP A 128 19.21 -0.74 -10.64
CA TRP A 128 20.30 -1.38 -11.38
C TRP A 128 20.08 -1.09 -12.86
N THR A 129 20.83 -0.14 -13.37
CA THR A 129 20.66 0.46 -14.69
C THR A 129 20.44 -0.62 -15.75
N LEU A 130 19.37 -0.46 -16.54
CA LEU A 130 18.93 -1.37 -17.63
C LEU A 130 18.34 -2.73 -17.21
N THR A 131 18.30 -3.08 -15.93
CA THR A 131 17.91 -4.44 -15.52
C THR A 131 16.69 -4.49 -14.61
N ARG A 132 16.63 -3.63 -13.58
CA ARG A 132 15.55 -3.63 -12.59
C ARG A 132 15.59 -2.40 -11.69
N ASP A 133 14.46 -2.15 -11.05
CA ASP A 133 14.33 -1.28 -9.88
C ASP A 133 13.59 -2.01 -8.75
N LEU A 134 13.86 -1.60 -7.51
CA LEU A 134 13.17 -2.07 -6.31
C LEU A 134 12.79 -0.87 -5.46
N TYR A 135 11.59 -0.90 -4.89
CA TYR A 135 11.12 0.03 -3.86
C TYR A 135 11.23 -0.67 -2.51
N LEU A 136 11.84 0.04 -1.56
CA LEU A 136 12.13 -0.50 -0.24
C LEU A 136 11.70 0.50 0.82
N PHE A 137 11.15 0.00 1.92
CA PHE A 137 11.09 0.78 3.15
C PHE A 137 12.52 1.01 3.65
N ALA A 138 12.92 2.28 3.82
CA ALA A 138 14.31 2.62 4.15
C ALA A 138 14.67 2.32 5.61
N ASP A 139 13.67 2.16 6.48
CA ASP A 139 13.83 1.85 7.90
C ASP A 139 14.06 0.35 8.16
N THR A 140 13.40 -0.52 7.40
CA THR A 140 13.49 -1.99 7.56
C THR A 140 14.24 -2.69 6.43
N GLY A 141 14.34 -2.06 5.26
CA GLY A 141 14.88 -2.66 4.04
C GLY A 141 13.93 -3.63 3.35
N GLU A 142 12.66 -3.71 3.79
CA GLU A 142 11.63 -4.58 3.20
C GLU A 142 11.25 -4.12 1.79
N ILE A 143 11.12 -5.07 0.87
CA ILE A 143 10.67 -4.82 -0.51
C ILE A 143 9.16 -4.58 -0.50
N VAL A 144 8.74 -3.49 -1.13
CA VAL A 144 7.31 -3.14 -1.28
C VAL A 144 6.85 -3.08 -2.72
N GLY A 145 7.78 -3.20 -3.66
CA GLY A 145 7.48 -3.13 -5.09
C GLY A 145 8.75 -3.14 -5.92
N GLY A 146 8.58 -3.22 -7.24
CA GLY A 146 9.69 -3.15 -8.17
C GLY A 146 9.34 -3.71 -9.54
N SER A 147 10.12 -3.31 -10.53
CA SER A 147 9.99 -3.74 -11.90
C SER A 147 11.31 -4.33 -12.40
N GLY A 148 11.23 -5.24 -13.36
CA GLY A 148 12.41 -5.80 -13.99
C GLY A 148 12.06 -6.67 -15.17
N ARG A 149 12.82 -6.55 -16.26
CA ARG A 149 12.66 -7.35 -17.49
C ARG A 149 12.86 -8.86 -17.27
N PHE A 150 13.28 -9.28 -16.07
CA PHE A 150 13.65 -10.66 -15.74
C PHE A 150 13.16 -11.13 -14.36
N CYS A 151 12.17 -10.48 -13.76
CA CYS A 151 11.60 -10.96 -12.50
C CYS A 151 10.46 -11.95 -12.79
N SER A 152 10.79 -13.24 -12.77
CA SER A 152 9.76 -14.29 -12.69
C SER A 152 8.95 -14.14 -11.39
N PRO A 153 7.70 -14.62 -11.33
CA PRO A 153 6.94 -14.70 -10.08
C PRO A 153 7.77 -15.34 -8.96
N GLY A 154 7.73 -14.77 -7.76
CA GLY A 154 8.51 -15.23 -6.59
C GLY A 154 10.01 -14.90 -6.62
N GLN A 155 10.47 -14.09 -7.57
CA GLN A 155 11.85 -13.62 -7.62
C GLN A 155 12.07 -12.37 -6.75
N LEU A 156 11.03 -11.56 -6.54
CA LEU A 156 11.02 -10.50 -5.53
C LEU A 156 11.10 -11.11 -4.12
N ASP A 157 10.33 -12.16 -3.83
CA ASP A 157 10.40 -12.87 -2.54
C ASP A 157 11.77 -13.49 -2.29
N ARG A 158 12.38 -14.08 -3.33
CA ARG A 158 13.76 -14.60 -3.24
C ARG A 158 14.79 -13.48 -3.07
N LEU A 159 14.55 -12.29 -3.62
CA LEU A 159 15.42 -11.11 -3.42
C LEU A 159 15.25 -10.54 -2.02
N ALA A 160 14.01 -10.42 -1.50
CA ALA A 160 13.76 -10.06 -0.11
C ALA A 160 14.41 -11.04 0.87
N ALA A 161 14.38 -12.34 0.53
CA ALA A 161 15.01 -13.38 1.34
C ALA A 161 16.55 -13.38 1.26
N THR A 162 17.15 -12.76 0.23
CA THR A 162 18.60 -12.83 0.00
C THR A 162 19.31 -11.50 0.08
N GLY A 163 18.61 -10.36 0.00
CA GLY A 163 19.21 -9.04 0.02
C GLY A 163 18.34 -7.99 0.73
N ARG A 164 19.00 -7.09 1.44
CA ARG A 164 18.37 -6.01 2.21
C ARG A 164 19.21 -4.74 2.18
N LEU A 165 18.60 -3.61 2.50
CA LEU A 165 19.33 -2.39 2.77
C LEU A 165 19.85 -2.39 4.23
N ASP A 166 21.15 -2.16 4.41
CA ASP A 166 21.80 -2.04 5.72
C ASP A 166 22.69 -0.80 5.71
N GLY A 167 22.36 0.21 6.53
CA GLY A 167 23.11 1.47 6.61
C GLY A 167 23.26 2.19 5.27
N GLY A 168 22.27 2.10 4.38
CA GLY A 168 22.32 2.72 3.05
C GLY A 168 23.00 1.88 1.96
N ARG A 169 23.45 0.66 2.27
CA ARG A 169 24.09 -0.25 1.31
C ARG A 169 23.22 -1.47 1.08
N TRP A 170 23.14 -1.93 -0.16
CA TRP A 170 22.51 -3.20 -0.46
C TRP A 170 23.44 -4.33 0.00
N VAL A 171 22.95 -5.25 0.80
CA VAL A 171 23.71 -6.43 1.24
C VAL A 171 22.91 -7.64 0.79
N ASP A 172 23.51 -8.50 -0.03
CA ASP A 172 22.89 -9.77 -0.38
C ASP A 172 23.83 -10.97 -0.23
N ALA A 173 23.22 -12.12 0.02
CA ALA A 173 23.89 -13.40 0.27
C ALA A 173 24.46 -14.05 -1.01
N ARG A 174 24.20 -13.51 -2.21
CA ARG A 174 24.62 -14.09 -3.49
C ARG A 174 25.64 -13.22 -4.26
N GLY A 175 26.06 -12.09 -3.69
CA GLY A 175 27.02 -11.16 -4.28
C GLY A 175 26.47 -10.38 -5.48
N PHE A 176 25.18 -9.99 -5.51
CA PHE A 176 24.74 -9.06 -6.55
C PHE A 176 25.48 -7.72 -6.41
N ARG A 177 25.67 -7.08 -7.57
CA ARG A 177 26.23 -5.73 -7.66
C ARG A 177 25.39 -4.77 -6.81
N GLN A 178 26.02 -3.75 -6.23
CA GLN A 178 25.29 -2.62 -5.62
C GLN A 178 24.36 -1.95 -6.66
N PRO A 179 23.24 -1.35 -6.22
CA PRO A 179 22.47 -0.49 -7.11
C PRO A 179 23.35 0.66 -7.62
N ASP A 180 23.11 1.05 -8.88
CA ASP A 180 23.74 2.23 -9.48
C ASP A 180 23.24 3.51 -8.84
N PHE A 181 21.96 3.53 -8.46
CA PHE A 181 21.32 4.67 -7.82
C PHE A 181 20.45 4.22 -6.65
N VAL A 182 20.49 5.01 -5.58
CA VAL A 182 19.55 4.91 -4.46
C VAL A 182 18.93 6.28 -4.29
N THR A 183 17.65 6.39 -4.64
CA THR A 183 16.91 7.65 -4.66
C THR A 183 15.82 7.62 -3.60
N ARG A 184 15.74 8.66 -2.77
CA ARG A 184 14.60 8.80 -1.84
C ARG A 184 13.35 9.16 -2.63
N VAL A 185 12.30 8.38 -2.45
CA VAL A 185 10.98 8.60 -3.07
C VAL A 185 10.10 9.42 -2.14
N ARG A 186 10.08 9.07 -0.84
CA ARG A 186 9.35 9.77 0.24
C ARG A 186 10.15 9.76 1.54
#